data_AF-A0A8A1MB86-F1
#
_entry.id   AF-A0A8A1MB86-F1
#
_cell.length_a   1.000
_cell.length_b   1.000
_cell.length_c   1.000
_cell.angle_alpha   90.00
_cell.angle_beta   90.00
_cell.angle_gamma   90.00
#
_symmetry.space_group_name_H-M   'P 1'
#
loop_
_entity.id
_entity.type
_entity.pdbx_description
1 polymer ?
#
loop_
_entity_poly.entity_id
_entity_poly.type
_entity_poly.pdbx_seq_one_letter_code
_entity_poly.pdbx_strand_id
1 'polypeptide(L)'
;MHLSILIAAALSVVSSVLASSILEARQCIGPHVNKATLALIKEFEGFVPRPEPDPIGLPTVGYGHLCKTKGCKEVKFPLSKGTATTLLKKDLRSFQQAITLSTKTAVKLNANQYGALVSWAYNVGPNAARSSSLISRLNQGEDPNQVIAQELPKWRLAGGKVFEGLVRRRKAEVKLAKTPTKSKALPYMHNLRKIDMLNARQVKWRELVNPATTRCFMQSSSLSLLGLSIQGLYRDEKKVSHKELVHDI
;
A
#
# COMPACT_ATOMS: atom_id res chain seq x y z
N MET A 1 -69.67 10.30 0.06
CA MET A 1 -69.42 9.20 1.02
C MET A 1 -68.56 8.16 0.33
N HIS A 2 -67.41 7.82 0.96
CA HIS A 2 -66.44 6.77 0.62
C HIS A 2 -65.66 6.99 -0.70
N LEU A 3 -64.34 6.80 -0.78
CA LEU A 3 -63.40 6.11 0.09
C LEU A 3 -61.98 6.64 -0.17
N SER A 4 -61.26 6.92 0.91
CA SER A 4 -59.83 7.25 0.95
C SER A 4 -58.95 6.08 0.51
N ILE A 5 -57.66 6.38 0.29
CA ILE A 5 -56.46 5.50 0.27
C ILE A 5 -55.84 5.38 -1.13
N LEU A 6 -54.49 5.39 -1.15
CA LEU A 6 -53.53 5.30 -2.26
C LEU A 6 -53.21 6.71 -2.81
N ILE A 7 -52.01 7.28 -2.68
CA ILE A 7 -50.68 6.71 -2.95
C ILE A 7 -49.66 7.41 -2.02
N ALA A 8 -49.18 6.71 -0.99
CA ALA A 8 -47.98 7.07 -0.24
C ALA A 8 -46.95 5.96 -0.44
N ALA A 9 -46.31 5.94 -1.62
CA ALA A 9 -45.20 5.03 -1.91
C ALA A 9 -44.32 5.61 -3.04
N ALA A 10 -43.74 6.79 -2.82
CA ALA A 10 -42.75 7.37 -3.73
C ALA A 10 -41.43 7.74 -3.03
N LEU A 11 -41.12 7.14 -1.88
CA LEU A 11 -40.01 7.58 -1.01
C LEU A 11 -39.16 6.45 -0.41
N SER A 12 -39.08 5.27 -1.06
CA SER A 12 -38.25 4.17 -0.52
C SER A 12 -37.29 3.51 -1.51
N VAL A 13 -37.16 3.97 -2.76
CA VAL A 13 -36.27 3.31 -3.75
C VAL A 13 -35.01 4.12 -4.08
N VAL A 14 -34.78 5.30 -3.47
CA VAL A 14 -33.61 6.14 -3.82
C VAL A 14 -32.43 5.99 -2.86
N SER A 15 -32.56 5.26 -1.74
CA SER A 15 -31.48 5.18 -0.74
C SER A 15 -30.46 4.04 -0.94
N SER A 16 -30.65 3.13 -1.91
CA SER A 16 -29.73 2.01 -2.11
C SER A 16 -28.74 2.18 -3.26
N VAL A 17 -28.89 3.20 -4.13
CA VAL A 17 -28.01 3.40 -5.29
C VAL A 17 -26.85 4.38 -5.00
N LEU A 18 -26.94 5.19 -3.95
CA LEU A 18 -25.89 6.18 -3.60
C LEU A 18 -24.77 5.63 -2.71
N ALA A 19 -24.89 4.42 -2.16
CA ALA A 19 -23.83 3.81 -1.35
C ALA A 19 -22.71 3.15 -2.19
N SER A 20 -22.89 3.02 -3.51
CA SER A 20 -21.93 2.33 -4.39
C SER A 20 -20.91 3.25 -5.08
N SER A 21 -20.89 4.55 -4.80
CA SER A 21 -19.98 5.51 -5.45
C SER A 21 -19.00 6.23 -4.51
N ILE A 22 -18.98 5.91 -3.21
CA ILE A 22 -18.03 6.51 -2.24
C ILE A 22 -16.99 5.49 -1.72
N LEU A 23 -16.95 4.28 -2.28
CA LEU A 23 -15.77 3.43 -2.17
C LEU A 23 -14.73 3.85 -3.24
N GLU A 24 -14.38 5.13 -3.29
CA GLU A 24 -13.04 5.47 -3.79
C GLU A 24 -12.09 4.75 -2.85
N ALA A 25 -11.57 3.62 -3.30
CA ALA A 25 -10.53 2.87 -2.64
C ALA A 25 -9.53 3.89 -2.10
N ARG A 26 -9.47 4.05 -0.77
CA ARG A 26 -8.40 4.83 -0.14
C ARG A 26 -7.12 4.10 -0.52
N GLN A 27 -6.52 4.49 -1.64
CA GLN A 27 -5.31 3.87 -2.15
C GLN A 27 -4.24 4.18 -1.12
N CYS A 28 -3.86 3.20 -0.29
CA CYS A 28 -2.69 3.30 0.56
C CYS A 28 -1.45 3.30 -0.31
N ILE A 29 -1.21 4.43 -0.96
CA ILE A 29 0.06 4.75 -1.56
C ILE A 29 1.00 5.02 -0.39
N GLY A 30 2.05 4.20 -0.29
CA GLY A 30 3.09 4.38 0.73
C GLY A 30 3.71 5.78 0.69
N PRO A 31 4.52 6.16 1.70
CA PRO A 31 5.16 7.47 1.75
C PRO A 31 5.88 7.79 0.44
N HIS A 32 5.88 9.07 0.05
CA HIS A 32 6.68 9.50 -1.09
C HIS A 32 8.18 9.30 -0.80
N VAL A 33 8.89 8.79 -1.80
CA VAL A 33 10.36 8.69 -1.71
C VAL A 33 11.01 10.07 -1.69
N ASN A 34 12.16 10.17 -1.02
CA ASN A 34 12.91 11.43 -0.91
C ASN A 34 13.74 11.74 -2.16
N LYS A 35 14.39 12.92 -2.17
CA LYS A 35 15.23 13.38 -3.29
C LYS A 35 16.41 12.43 -3.57
N ALA A 36 17.05 11.89 -2.54
CA ALA A 36 18.18 10.97 -2.68
C ALA A 36 17.78 9.67 -3.37
N THR A 37 16.61 9.14 -3.04
CA THR A 37 16.03 7.96 -3.69
C THR A 37 15.72 8.22 -5.17
N LEU A 38 15.12 9.37 -5.48
CA LEU A 38 14.85 9.75 -6.87
C LEU A 38 16.15 9.90 -7.67
N ALA A 39 17.20 10.46 -7.08
CA ALA A 39 18.50 10.58 -7.73
C ALA A 39 19.10 9.19 -8.03
N LEU A 40 19.07 8.29 -7.04
CA LEU A 40 19.55 6.91 -7.18
C LEU A 40 18.84 6.17 -8.32
N ILE A 41 17.50 6.21 -8.37
CA ILE A 41 16.75 5.54 -9.42
C ILE A 41 17.11 6.12 -10.78
N LYS A 42 17.13 7.45 -10.93
CA LYS A 42 17.47 8.10 -12.21
C LYS A 42 18.87 7.75 -12.71
N GLU A 43 19.84 7.57 -11.82
CA GLU A 43 21.20 7.16 -12.17
C GLU A 43 21.21 5.77 -12.84
N PHE A 44 20.43 4.82 -12.31
CA PHE A 44 20.40 3.46 -12.84
C PHE A 44 19.47 3.26 -14.03
N GLU A 45 18.36 4.00 -14.11
CA GLU A 45 17.43 3.88 -15.23
C GLU A 45 17.87 4.69 -16.47
N GLY A 46 18.61 5.79 -16.27
CA GLY A 46 18.96 6.71 -17.36
C GLY A 46 17.74 7.50 -17.87
N PHE A 47 17.99 8.56 -18.65
CA PHE A 47 16.94 9.42 -19.20
C PHE A 47 16.76 9.18 -20.70
N VAL A 48 15.53 8.81 -21.09
CA VAL A 48 15.13 8.52 -22.46
C VAL A 48 14.04 9.51 -22.90
N PRO A 49 14.31 10.46 -23.81
CA PRO A 49 13.38 11.54 -24.15
C PRO A 49 12.21 11.11 -25.06
N ARG A 50 12.36 10.02 -25.82
CA ARG A 50 11.35 9.43 -26.72
C ARG A 50 11.33 7.91 -26.53
N PRO A 51 10.20 7.22 -26.74
CA PRO A 51 10.12 5.78 -26.55
C PRO A 51 11.19 5.02 -27.36
N GLU A 52 11.99 4.20 -26.69
CA GLU A 52 13.00 3.32 -27.28
C GLU A 52 12.84 1.88 -26.75
N PRO A 53 13.16 0.85 -27.54
CA PRO A 53 13.16 -0.53 -27.04
C PRO A 53 14.15 -0.71 -25.89
N ASP A 54 13.70 -1.35 -24.81
CA ASP A 54 14.56 -1.84 -23.74
C ASP A 54 15.35 -3.10 -24.17
N PRO A 55 16.25 -3.66 -23.34
CA PRO A 55 17.03 -4.85 -23.71
C PRO A 55 16.21 -6.10 -24.08
N ILE A 56 14.92 -6.15 -23.74
CA ILE A 56 14.00 -7.25 -24.10
C ILE A 56 12.99 -6.82 -25.19
N GLY A 57 13.17 -5.65 -25.79
CA GLY A 57 12.41 -5.15 -26.93
C GLY A 57 11.15 -4.36 -26.60
N LEU A 58 10.90 -4.03 -25.32
CA LEU A 58 9.70 -3.31 -24.92
C LEU A 58 9.88 -1.78 -25.01
N PRO A 59 8.89 -1.02 -25.52
CA PRO A 59 9.01 0.42 -25.66
C PRO A 59 9.00 1.13 -24.29
N THR A 60 10.10 1.78 -23.96
CA THR A 60 10.30 2.49 -22.69
C THR A 60 10.69 3.96 -22.89
N VAL A 61 10.24 4.84 -21.99
CA VAL A 61 10.49 6.29 -22.06
C VAL A 61 10.76 6.88 -20.66
N GLY A 62 11.36 8.07 -20.61
CA GLY A 62 11.65 8.76 -19.36
C GLY A 62 12.71 8.04 -18.54
N TYR A 63 12.39 7.66 -17.31
CA TYR A 63 13.26 6.87 -16.44
C TYR A 63 12.63 5.49 -16.24
N GLY A 64 12.59 4.67 -17.29
CA GLY A 64 12.07 3.30 -17.25
C GLY A 64 10.53 3.15 -17.34
N HIS A 65 9.80 4.15 -17.82
CA HIS A 65 8.35 4.02 -18.01
C HIS A 65 8.04 3.10 -19.19
N LEU A 66 7.45 1.93 -18.92
CA LEU A 66 6.95 1.03 -19.95
C LEU A 66 5.66 1.57 -20.58
N CYS A 67 5.69 1.83 -21.89
CA CYS A 67 4.52 2.29 -22.63
C CYS A 67 3.42 1.20 -22.66
N LYS A 68 2.21 1.60 -22.30
CA LYS A 68 0.99 0.78 -22.18
C LYS A 68 0.11 0.87 -23.41
N THR A 69 0.19 1.95 -24.19
CA THR A 69 -0.60 2.10 -25.42
C THR A 69 0.29 2.04 -26.67
N LYS A 70 -0.31 1.63 -27.80
CA LYS A 70 0.38 1.57 -29.09
C LYS A 70 0.94 2.95 -29.45
N GLY A 71 2.26 3.02 -29.63
CA GLY A 71 2.99 4.26 -29.92
C GLY A 71 3.15 5.19 -28.70
N CYS A 72 2.93 4.69 -27.48
CA CYS A 72 3.09 5.44 -26.23
C CYS A 72 2.25 6.73 -26.15
N LYS A 73 1.01 6.70 -26.67
CA LYS A 73 0.14 7.89 -26.79
C LYS A 73 -0.27 8.51 -25.45
N GLU A 74 -0.12 7.78 -24.35
CA GLU A 74 -0.35 8.25 -22.99
C GLU A 74 0.73 9.21 -22.48
N VAL A 75 1.86 9.33 -23.19
CA VAL A 75 2.94 10.27 -22.89
C VAL A 75 3.20 11.18 -24.09
N LYS A 76 3.22 12.49 -23.87
CA LYS A 76 3.65 13.45 -24.89
C LYS A 76 5.18 13.55 -24.90
N PHE A 77 5.79 13.39 -26.07
CA PHE A 77 7.23 13.43 -26.28
C PHE A 77 7.63 14.58 -27.24
N PRO A 78 8.90 15.07 -27.20
CA PRO A 78 9.97 14.64 -26.31
C PRO A 78 9.70 15.04 -24.85
N LEU A 79 10.04 14.15 -23.92
CA LEU A 79 10.01 14.47 -22.49
C LEU A 79 11.12 15.46 -22.15
N SER A 80 10.86 16.36 -21.22
CA SER A 80 11.92 17.02 -20.45
C SER A 80 12.33 16.13 -19.26
N LYS A 81 13.53 16.32 -18.70
CA LYS A 81 13.93 15.64 -17.45
C LYS A 81 12.94 15.91 -16.30
N GLY A 82 12.32 17.10 -16.28
CA GLY A 82 11.29 17.47 -15.30
C GLY A 82 10.01 16.65 -15.48
N THR A 83 9.48 16.60 -16.70
CA THR A 83 8.28 15.80 -17.03
C THR A 83 8.53 14.31 -16.80
N ALA A 84 9.71 13.79 -17.17
CA ALA A 84 10.10 12.41 -16.89
C ALA A 84 10.24 12.12 -15.38
N THR A 85 10.67 13.11 -14.59
CA THR A 85 10.70 12.97 -13.11
C THR A 85 9.29 12.88 -12.53
N THR A 86 8.35 13.66 -13.05
CA THR A 86 6.94 13.57 -12.65
C THR A 86 6.32 12.23 -13.04
N LEU A 87 6.64 11.73 -14.24
CA LEU A 87 6.24 10.40 -14.70
C LEU A 87 6.80 9.29 -13.79
N LEU A 88 8.10 9.34 -13.48
CA LEU A 88 8.75 8.41 -12.55
C LEU A 88 8.06 8.41 -11.19
N LYS A 89 7.76 9.58 -10.60
CA LYS A 89 7.04 9.66 -9.32
C LYS A 89 5.64 9.03 -9.38
N LYS A 90 4.97 9.08 -10.53
CA LYS A 90 3.67 8.42 -10.74
C LYS A 90 3.85 6.90 -10.77
N ASP A 91 4.84 6.41 -11.52
CA ASP A 91 5.13 4.98 -11.63
C ASP A 91 5.56 4.37 -10.30
N LEU A 92 6.34 5.11 -9.50
CA LEU A 92 6.79 4.66 -8.18
C LEU A 92 5.65 4.40 -7.18
N ARG A 93 4.43 4.89 -7.42
CA ARG A 93 3.31 4.70 -6.49
C ARG A 93 2.98 3.22 -6.23
N SER A 94 3.01 2.37 -7.27
CA SER A 94 2.74 0.94 -7.11
C SER A 94 3.82 0.22 -6.32
N PHE A 95 5.08 0.62 -6.48
CA PHE A 95 6.22 0.06 -5.76
C PHE A 95 6.29 0.54 -4.30
N GLN A 96 5.99 1.82 -4.07
CA GLN A 96 5.78 2.38 -2.73
C GLN A 96 4.69 1.60 -1.99
N GLN A 97 3.53 1.41 -2.64
CA GLN A 97 2.44 0.62 -2.08
C GLN A 97 2.85 -0.84 -1.82
N ALA A 98 3.57 -1.47 -2.75
CA ALA A 98 4.02 -2.86 -2.58
C ALA A 98 4.89 -3.02 -1.34
N ILE A 99 5.89 -2.14 -1.15
CA ILE A 99 6.74 -2.16 0.05
C ILE A 99 5.90 -1.92 1.30
N THR A 100 5.11 -0.85 1.34
CA THR A 100 4.30 -0.50 2.53
C THR A 100 3.32 -1.59 2.93
N LEU A 101 2.62 -2.22 1.98
CA LEU A 101 1.66 -3.29 2.28
C LEU A 101 2.32 -4.62 2.62
N SER A 102 3.57 -4.84 2.19
CA SER A 102 4.32 -6.06 2.49
C SER A 102 5.02 -6.02 3.86
N THR A 103 5.17 -4.85 4.47
CA THR A 103 5.79 -4.68 5.80
C THR A 103 4.75 -4.59 6.93
N LYS A 104 5.00 -5.24 8.06
CA LYS A 104 4.18 -5.14 9.29
C LYS A 104 4.35 -3.78 9.98
N THR A 105 3.37 -3.37 10.78
CA THR A 105 3.38 -2.10 11.54
C THR A 105 4.58 -1.94 12.48
N ALA A 106 5.14 -3.05 12.98
CA ALA A 106 6.33 -3.03 13.83
C ALA A 106 7.62 -2.64 13.07
N VAL A 107 7.63 -2.76 11.74
CA VAL A 107 8.79 -2.42 10.91
C VAL A 107 8.94 -0.90 10.85
N LYS A 108 10.07 -0.40 11.35
CA LYS A 108 10.42 1.01 11.37
C LYS A 108 11.54 1.26 10.37
N LEU A 109 11.26 2.06 9.34
CA LEU A 109 12.25 2.46 8.33
C LEU A 109 12.36 3.98 8.27
N ASN A 110 13.58 4.48 8.22
CA ASN A 110 13.84 5.86 7.85
C ASN A 110 13.62 6.07 6.34
N ALA A 111 13.61 7.33 5.89
CA ALA A 111 13.32 7.68 4.49
C ALA A 111 14.30 7.07 3.48
N ASN A 112 15.58 6.93 3.85
CA ASN A 112 16.59 6.33 2.98
C ASN A 112 16.47 4.81 2.92
N GLN A 113 16.21 4.13 4.04
CA GLN A 113 15.99 2.69 4.07
C GLN A 113 14.75 2.32 3.24
N TYR A 114 13.63 3.00 3.46
CA TYR A 114 12.42 2.82 2.65
C TYR A 114 12.69 3.13 1.17
N GLY A 115 13.40 4.22 0.89
CA GLY A 115 13.78 4.61 -0.45
C GLY A 115 14.62 3.56 -1.19
N ALA A 116 15.60 2.95 -0.52
CA ALA A 116 16.38 1.86 -1.07
C ALA A 116 15.51 0.65 -1.43
N LEU A 117 14.55 0.28 -0.58
CA LEU A 117 13.61 -0.82 -0.87
C LEU A 117 12.69 -0.49 -2.04
N VAL A 118 12.22 0.75 -2.17
CA VAL A 118 11.41 1.17 -3.32
C VAL A 118 12.24 1.17 -4.61
N SER A 119 13.49 1.62 -4.58
CA SER A 119 14.41 1.57 -5.73
C SER A 119 14.70 0.14 -6.19
N TRP A 120 14.89 -0.76 -5.23
CA TRP A 120 15.06 -2.19 -5.48
C TRP A 120 13.78 -2.81 -6.05
N ALA A 121 12.62 -2.55 -5.45
CA ALA A 121 11.34 -3.05 -5.94
C ALA A 121 11.00 -2.54 -7.35
N TYR A 122 11.38 -1.31 -7.70
CA TYR A 122 11.25 -0.77 -9.05
C TYR A 122 12.01 -1.62 -10.08
N ASN A 123 13.17 -2.15 -9.69
CA ASN A 123 14.01 -2.98 -10.56
C ASN A 123 13.55 -4.43 -10.68
N VAL A 124 13.18 -5.06 -9.55
CA VAL A 124 12.87 -6.50 -9.52
C VAL A 124 11.38 -6.80 -9.65
N GLY A 125 10.53 -5.77 -9.60
CA GLY A 125 9.08 -5.88 -9.61
C GLY A 125 8.48 -6.05 -8.20
N PRO A 126 7.21 -5.62 -8.02
CA PRO A 126 6.56 -5.60 -6.70
C PRO A 126 6.30 -7.00 -6.13
N ASN A 127 6.05 -7.99 -6.99
CA ASN A 127 5.79 -9.36 -6.57
C ASN A 127 7.03 -10.04 -6.01
N ALA A 128 8.17 -9.93 -6.71
CA ALA A 128 9.45 -10.46 -6.25
C ALA A 128 9.90 -9.78 -4.95
N ALA A 129 9.68 -8.47 -4.82
CA ALA A 129 9.96 -7.75 -3.59
C ALA A 129 9.12 -8.29 -2.41
N ARG A 130 7.80 -8.44 -2.62
CA ARG A 130 6.85 -8.89 -1.59
C ARG A 130 7.17 -10.28 -1.04
N SER A 131 7.53 -11.23 -1.90
CA SER A 131 7.81 -12.62 -1.49
C SER A 131 9.25 -12.87 -1.03
N SER A 132 10.08 -11.83 -0.96
CA SER A 132 11.50 -11.96 -0.65
C SER A 132 11.79 -12.33 0.80
N SER A 133 12.92 -13.02 1.00
CA SER A 133 13.52 -13.19 2.34
C SER A 133 13.79 -11.84 3.02
N LEU A 134 14.13 -10.80 2.25
CA LEU A 134 14.33 -9.45 2.78
C LEU A 134 13.10 -8.95 3.54
N ILE A 135 11.92 -8.95 2.90
CA ILE A 135 10.68 -8.51 3.54
C ILE A 135 10.29 -9.44 4.70
N SER A 136 10.49 -10.76 4.53
CA SER A 136 10.23 -11.73 5.61
C SER A 136 11.05 -11.42 6.87
N ARG A 137 12.36 -11.19 6.72
CA ARG A 137 13.28 -10.87 7.83
C ARG A 137 12.95 -9.55 8.52
N LEU A 138 12.63 -8.50 7.75
CA LEU A 138 12.13 -7.23 8.33
C LEU A 138 10.86 -7.48 9.17
N ASN A 139 9.93 -8.28 8.66
CA ASN A 139 8.69 -8.63 9.35
C ASN A 139 8.86 -9.56 10.56
N GLN A 140 10.03 -10.15 10.73
CA GLN A 140 10.44 -10.89 11.94
C GLN A 140 11.07 -9.97 12.99
N GLY A 141 11.26 -8.68 12.68
CA GLY A 141 11.78 -7.68 13.61
C GLY A 141 13.30 -7.57 13.60
N GLU A 142 13.99 -8.18 12.63
CA GLU A 142 15.43 -8.02 12.48
C GLU A 142 15.83 -6.58 12.13
N ASP A 143 17.06 -6.18 12.49
CA ASP A 143 17.57 -4.83 12.25
C ASP A 143 17.56 -4.49 10.75
N PRO A 144 16.92 -3.37 10.33
CA PRO A 144 16.82 -3.03 8.93
C PRO A 144 18.16 -2.80 8.22
N ASN A 145 19.18 -2.26 8.90
CA ASN A 145 20.48 -2.05 8.25
C ASN A 145 21.17 -3.38 7.97
N GLN A 146 21.10 -4.33 8.90
CA GLN A 146 21.64 -5.67 8.73
C GLN A 146 20.91 -6.43 7.61
N VAL A 147 19.57 -6.46 7.66
CA VAL A 147 18.77 -7.17 6.66
C VAL A 147 19.02 -6.62 5.26
N ILE A 148 18.97 -5.30 5.08
CA ILE A 148 19.19 -4.66 3.78
C ILE A 148 20.59 -4.95 3.25
N ALA A 149 21.62 -4.85 4.11
CA ALA A 149 23.00 -5.08 3.72
C ALA A 149 23.29 -6.54 3.30
N GLN A 150 22.57 -7.51 3.88
CA GLN A 150 22.78 -8.94 3.60
C GLN A 150 21.92 -9.45 2.44
N GLU A 151 20.69 -8.94 2.29
CA GLU A 151 19.73 -9.48 1.33
C GLU A 151 19.82 -8.81 -0.04
N LEU A 152 20.00 -7.47 -0.13
CA LEU A 152 20.08 -6.80 -1.42
C LEU A 152 21.20 -7.35 -2.34
N PRO A 153 22.43 -7.65 -1.87
CA PRO A 153 23.48 -8.20 -2.72
C PRO A 153 23.18 -9.56 -3.38
N LYS A 154 22.14 -10.27 -2.91
CA LYS A 154 21.69 -11.53 -3.52
C LYS A 154 20.95 -11.29 -4.84
N TRP A 155 20.35 -10.12 -5.03
CA TRP A 155 19.59 -9.74 -6.22
C TRP A 155 20.49 -9.13 -7.30
N ARG A 156 21.50 -9.92 -7.72
CA ARG A 156 22.55 -9.53 -8.68
C ARG A 156 22.53 -10.32 -9.98
N LEU A 157 21.55 -11.19 -10.18
CA LEU A 157 21.49 -12.11 -11.31
C LEU A 157 20.54 -11.59 -12.39
N ALA A 158 20.92 -11.76 -13.65
CA ALA A 158 20.07 -11.63 -14.83
C ALA A 158 20.30 -12.85 -15.74
N GLY A 159 19.24 -13.51 -16.18
CA GLY A 159 19.37 -14.76 -16.96
C GLY A 159 20.18 -15.85 -16.26
N GLY A 160 20.11 -15.93 -14.91
CA GLY A 160 20.86 -16.90 -14.10
C GLY A 160 22.35 -16.57 -13.90
N LYS A 161 22.89 -15.50 -14.50
CA LYS A 161 24.29 -15.10 -14.39
C LYS A 161 24.43 -13.81 -13.58
N VAL A 162 25.57 -13.65 -12.90
CA VAL A 162 25.90 -12.39 -12.22
C VAL A 162 26.02 -11.27 -13.25
N PHE A 163 25.34 -10.16 -12.99
CA PHE A 163 25.37 -8.96 -13.82
C PHE A 163 25.99 -7.80 -13.03
N GLU A 164 27.14 -7.31 -13.47
CA GLU A 164 27.89 -6.26 -12.76
C GLU A 164 27.10 -4.97 -12.56
N GLY A 165 26.20 -4.63 -13.49
CA GLY A 165 25.28 -3.51 -13.33
C GLY A 165 24.36 -3.68 -12.12
N LEU A 166 23.86 -4.89 -11.88
CA LEU A 166 23.03 -5.19 -10.71
C LEU A 166 23.87 -5.20 -9.43
N VAL A 167 25.08 -5.75 -9.46
CA VAL A 167 26.01 -5.69 -8.32
C VAL A 167 26.24 -4.23 -7.88
N ARG A 168 26.54 -3.35 -8.83
CA ARG A 168 26.68 -1.91 -8.57
C ARG A 168 25.40 -1.29 -8.00
N ARG A 169 24.24 -1.60 -8.58
CA ARG A 169 22.94 -1.10 -8.11
C ARG A 169 22.65 -1.50 -6.68
N ARG A 170 22.80 -2.78 -6.34
CA ARG A 170 22.59 -3.28 -4.97
C ARG A 170 23.55 -2.63 -3.97
N LYS A 171 24.83 -2.43 -4.33
CA LYS A 171 25.79 -1.70 -3.48
C LYS A 171 25.35 -0.26 -3.22
N ALA A 172 24.85 0.45 -4.25
CA ALA A 172 24.39 1.82 -4.12
C ALA A 172 23.09 1.93 -3.27
N GLU A 173 22.15 1.01 -3.42
CA GLU A 173 20.95 0.92 -2.58
C GLU A 173 21.30 0.65 -1.12
N VAL A 174 22.24 -0.27 -0.84
CA VAL A 174 22.75 -0.51 0.52
C VAL A 174 23.43 0.75 1.09
N LYS A 175 24.22 1.46 0.27
CA LYS A 175 24.85 2.72 0.69
C LYS A 175 23.80 3.78 1.04
N LEU A 176 22.75 3.93 0.22
CA LEU A 176 21.64 4.82 0.52
C LEU A 176 21.00 4.46 1.85
N ALA A 177 20.63 3.19 2.06
CA ALA A 177 19.99 2.72 3.29
C ALA A 177 20.82 2.96 4.55
N LYS A 178 22.15 2.79 4.47
CA LYS A 178 23.09 3.05 5.57
C LYS A 178 23.29 4.53 5.86
N THR A 179 22.96 5.42 4.92
CA THR A 179 23.08 6.87 5.13
C THR A 179 21.95 7.35 6.04
N PRO A 180 22.23 7.81 7.27
CA PRO A 180 21.18 8.14 8.23
C PRO A 180 20.31 9.31 7.79
N THR A 181 19.01 9.25 8.11
CA THR A 181 18.10 10.40 7.95
C THR A 181 17.18 10.53 9.15
N LYS A 182 16.90 11.78 9.56
CA LYS A 182 15.92 12.07 10.61
C LYS A 182 14.47 11.80 10.19
N SER A 183 14.19 11.80 8.88
CA SER A 183 12.86 11.54 8.33
C SER A 183 12.49 10.06 8.48
N LYS A 184 11.36 9.78 9.13
CA LYS A 184 10.76 8.45 9.24
C LYS A 184 9.81 8.22 8.07
N ALA A 185 9.87 7.03 7.46
CA ALA A 185 8.95 6.65 6.39
C ALA A 185 7.96 5.57 6.86
N LEU A 186 8.42 4.55 7.57
CA LEU A 186 7.56 3.50 8.14
C LEU A 186 7.66 3.45 9.68
N PRO A 187 6.57 3.05 10.37
CA PRO A 187 5.25 2.68 9.81
C PRO A 187 4.53 3.89 9.22
N TYR A 188 3.85 3.69 8.09
CA TYR A 188 3.07 4.74 7.45
C TYR A 188 1.64 4.72 7.98
N MET A 189 1.33 5.68 8.85
CA MET A 189 -0.05 5.93 9.26
C MET A 189 -0.69 6.81 8.19
N HIS A 190 -1.64 6.27 7.43
CA HIS A 190 -2.47 7.11 6.57
C HIS A 190 -3.18 8.12 7.48
N ASN A 191 -3.08 9.41 7.19
CA ASN A 191 -3.95 10.40 7.83
C ASN A 191 -5.39 10.01 7.52
N LEU A 192 -6.08 9.36 8.46
CA LEU A 192 -7.54 9.32 8.45
C LEU A 192 -7.96 10.78 8.45
N ARG A 193 -8.52 11.25 7.32
CA ARG A 193 -8.88 12.66 7.18
C ARG A 193 -9.79 13.01 8.37
N LYS A 194 -9.63 14.23 8.90
CA LYS A 194 -10.35 14.86 10.03
C LYS A 194 -11.88 14.61 10.06
N ILE A 195 -12.48 14.20 8.94
CA ILE A 195 -13.87 13.79 8.76
C ILE A 195 -14.21 12.52 9.58
N ASP A 196 -13.30 11.53 9.63
CA ASP A 196 -13.54 10.30 10.41
C ASP A 196 -13.53 10.57 11.94
N MET A 197 -12.80 11.62 12.38
CA MET A 197 -12.73 12.04 13.78
C MET A 197 -13.93 12.86 14.26
N LEU A 198 -14.77 13.41 13.37
CA LEU A 198 -15.96 14.15 13.78
C LEU A 198 -17.16 13.19 14.00
N ASN A 199 -17.26 12.13 13.19
CA ASN A 199 -18.25 11.06 13.41
C ASN A 199 -17.88 10.12 14.58
N ALA A 200 -16.61 10.14 14.97
CA ALA A 200 -16.06 9.41 16.11
C ALA A 200 -16.64 9.83 17.48
N ARG A 201 -17.24 11.01 17.61
CA ARG A 201 -17.75 11.51 18.91
C ARG A 201 -18.96 10.73 19.45
N GLN A 202 -19.57 9.84 18.66
CA GLN A 202 -20.75 9.07 19.06
C GLN A 202 -20.49 7.59 19.37
N VAL A 203 -19.28 7.06 19.18
CA VAL A 203 -19.01 5.61 19.37
C VAL A 203 -17.79 5.40 20.26
N LYS A 204 -17.92 4.53 21.26
CA LYS A 204 -16.90 4.20 22.26
C LYS A 204 -15.70 3.50 21.59
N TRP A 205 -14.64 4.26 21.30
CA TRP A 205 -13.50 3.86 20.46
C TRP A 205 -12.60 2.73 20.98
N ARG A 206 -12.75 2.28 22.24
CA ARG A 206 -11.81 1.28 22.81
C ARG A 206 -11.98 -0.13 22.25
N GLU A 207 -13.08 -0.42 21.57
CA GLU A 207 -13.39 -1.78 21.10
C GLU A 207 -13.25 -1.96 19.57
N LEU A 208 -13.07 -0.89 18.79
CA LEU A 208 -13.04 -0.96 17.32
C LEU A 208 -11.67 -0.74 16.66
N VAL A 209 -10.65 -0.34 17.41
CA VAL A 209 -9.30 -0.14 16.86
C VAL A 209 -8.31 -1.07 17.55
N ASN A 210 -8.24 -2.29 17.04
CA ASN A 210 -7.04 -3.08 17.24
C ASN A 210 -5.93 -2.47 16.36
N PRO A 211 -4.77 -2.05 16.89
CA PRO A 211 -3.68 -1.51 16.09
C PRO A 211 -3.11 -2.50 15.05
N ALA A 212 -3.53 -3.77 15.09
CA ALA A 212 -3.27 -4.77 14.05
C ALA A 212 -4.22 -4.69 12.83
N THR A 213 -5.38 -4.02 12.92
CA THR A 213 -6.42 -3.98 11.87
C THR A 213 -6.49 -2.67 11.07
N THR A 214 -5.75 -1.61 11.40
CA THR A 214 -5.63 -0.42 10.51
C THR A 214 -4.66 -0.69 9.36
N ARG A 215 -4.78 -1.86 8.75
CA ARG A 215 -4.22 -2.17 7.44
C ARG A 215 -5.10 -1.44 6.42
N CYS A 216 -4.53 -1.00 5.30
CA CYS A 216 -5.39 -0.81 4.14
C CYS A 216 -6.05 -2.16 3.85
N PHE A 217 -7.33 -2.27 4.15
CA PHE A 217 -8.09 -3.49 3.91
C PHE A 217 -8.23 -3.64 2.39
N MET A 218 -7.48 -4.57 1.80
CA MET A 218 -7.79 -5.16 0.50
C MET A 218 -7.58 -6.67 0.63
N GLN A 219 -8.67 -7.42 0.72
CA GLN A 219 -8.72 -8.77 0.16
C GLN A 219 -9.63 -8.69 -1.07
N SER A 220 -9.03 -8.99 -2.21
CA SER A 220 -9.71 -9.31 -3.46
C SER A 220 -10.61 -10.53 -3.28
N SER A 221 -11.77 -10.46 -3.92
CA SER A 221 -12.83 -11.47 -4.00
C SER A 221 -12.32 -12.89 -4.31
N SER A 222 -12.66 -13.85 -3.46
CA SER A 222 -12.93 -15.23 -3.88
C SER A 222 -14.37 -15.54 -3.46
N LEU A 223 -15.30 -15.37 -4.41
CA LEU A 223 -16.65 -15.91 -4.32
C LEU A 223 -16.54 -17.44 -4.17
N SER A 224 -16.84 -17.95 -2.97
CA SER A 224 -17.27 -19.32 -2.78
C SER A 224 -18.73 -19.24 -2.37
N LEU A 225 -19.60 -19.75 -3.24
CA LEU A 225 -21.04 -19.77 -3.11
C LEU A 225 -21.46 -20.59 -1.87
N LEU A 226 -22.44 -20.01 -1.16
CA LEU A 226 -23.55 -20.66 -0.46
C LEU A 226 -23.24 -21.80 0.53
N GLY A 227 -23.51 -21.49 1.80
CA GLY A 227 -23.89 -22.49 2.78
C GLY A 227 -23.66 -21.97 4.18
N LEU A 228 -24.69 -21.37 4.80
CA LEU A 228 -24.97 -21.58 6.22
C LEU A 228 -26.35 -21.00 6.57
N SER A 229 -27.20 -21.94 6.98
CA SER A 229 -28.52 -21.78 7.55
C SER A 229 -28.49 -20.99 8.87
N ILE A 230 -29.60 -20.33 9.13
CA ILE A 230 -29.89 -19.47 10.28
C ILE A 230 -29.96 -20.30 11.57
N GLN A 231 -29.27 -19.78 12.60
CA GLN A 231 -29.51 -19.90 14.04
C GLN A 231 -29.81 -21.27 14.65
N GLY A 232 -28.86 -21.73 15.46
CA GLY A 232 -29.12 -22.63 16.56
C GLY A 232 -27.89 -22.73 17.42
N LEU A 233 -27.71 -21.84 18.39
CA LEU A 233 -27.03 -22.21 19.63
C LEU A 233 -27.70 -21.56 20.83
N TYR A 234 -28.00 -22.49 21.72
CA TYR A 234 -28.84 -22.44 22.89
C TYR A 234 -28.16 -21.65 24.01
N ARG A 235 -29.02 -21.01 24.80
CA ARG A 235 -28.75 -20.25 26.01
C ARG A 235 -28.58 -21.23 27.16
N ASP A 236 -27.46 -21.20 27.87
CA ASP A 236 -27.39 -21.76 29.23
C ASP A 236 -26.22 -21.13 30.01
N GLU A 237 -26.52 -20.15 30.85
CA GLU A 237 -25.75 -19.92 32.08
C GLU A 237 -26.71 -19.50 33.20
N LYS A 238 -26.45 -20.10 34.36
CA LYS A 238 -27.36 -20.31 35.47
C LYS A 238 -27.46 -19.09 36.39
N LYS A 239 -28.64 -19.01 37.02
CA LYS A 239 -29.04 -18.30 38.25
C LYS A 239 -27.91 -17.96 39.23
N VAL A 240 -27.85 -16.69 39.66
CA VAL A 240 -27.64 -16.31 41.08
C VAL A 240 -28.56 -15.13 41.41
N SER A 241 -29.15 -15.21 42.60
CA SER A 241 -30.31 -14.49 43.13
C SER A 241 -30.02 -13.07 43.63
N HIS A 242 -31.02 -12.19 43.49
CA HIS A 242 -31.14 -10.89 44.16
C HIS A 242 -31.71 -11.02 45.57
N LYS A 243 -31.28 -10.13 46.48
CA LYS A 243 -31.95 -9.51 47.65
C LYS A 243 -30.82 -9.03 48.59
N GLU A 244 -30.82 -7.89 49.26
CA GLU A 244 -31.79 -6.85 49.63
C GLU A 244 -30.92 -5.70 50.18
N LEU A 245 -31.32 -4.43 50.04
CA LEU A 245 -31.39 -3.48 51.17
C LEU A 245 -31.86 -2.09 50.74
N VAL A 246 -32.64 -1.52 51.64
CA VAL A 246 -33.53 -0.37 51.56
C VAL A 246 -32.75 0.94 51.80
N HIS A 247 -33.39 2.06 51.43
CA HIS A 247 -33.03 3.46 51.70
C HIS A 247 -32.64 3.76 53.16
N ASP A 248 -31.84 4.82 53.34
CA ASP A 248 -31.99 5.76 54.45
C ASP A 248 -31.63 7.20 54.00
N ILE A 249 -32.41 8.15 54.54
CA ILE A 249 -32.49 9.63 54.39
C ILE A 249 -33.37 10.16 53.24
#